data_AF-A0A8T4RNN0-F1
#
_entry.id   AF-A0A8T4RNN0-F1
#
_cell.length_a   1.000
_cell.length_b   1.000
_cell.length_c   1.000
_cell.angle_alpha   90.00
_cell.angle_beta   90.00
_cell.angle_gamma   90.00
#
_symmetry.space_group_name_H-M   'P 1'
#
loop_
_entity.id
_entity.type
_entity.pdbx_description
1 polymer ?
#
loop_
_entity_poly.entity_id
_entity_poly.type
_entity_poly.pdbx_seq_one_letter_code
_entity_poly.pdbx_strand_id
1 'polypeptide(L)' 'VSFKTTYPALYVDISTKFTTKLKALKTFHSQKIHVAYPFLLLVYRAFIEGLHIRKRFAEKFFRIR' A
#
# COMPACT_ATOMS: atom_id res chain seq x y z
N VAL A 1 9.83 8.75 17.96
CA VAL A 1 10.80 7.71 17.55
C VAL A 1 10.77 7.59 16.03
N SER A 2 11.83 8.01 15.33
CA SER A 2 11.87 8.01 13.86
C SER A 2 12.23 6.61 13.35
N PHE A 3 11.23 5.82 12.94
CA PHE A 3 11.43 4.54 12.26
C PHE A 3 11.90 4.76 10.81
N LYS A 4 13.07 5.39 10.62
CA LYS A 4 13.73 5.41 9.30
C LYS A 4 14.47 4.09 9.15
N THR A 5 13.87 3.17 8.40
CA THR A 5 14.49 1.88 8.07
C THR A 5 15.59 2.07 7.03
N THR A 6 16.82 1.66 7.34
CA THR A 6 17.98 1.63 6.44
C THR A 6 17.94 0.46 5.44
N TYR A 7 16.88 -0.35 5.47
CA TYR A 7 16.72 -1.53 4.62
C TYR A 7 16.44 -1.13 3.16
N PRO A 8 17.01 -1.87 2.19
CA PRO A 8 16.74 -1.61 0.78
C PRO A 8 15.24 -1.83 0.48
N ALA A 9 14.66 -0.85 -0.20
CA ALA A 9 13.25 -0.83 -0.55
C ALA A 9 13.04 -1.20 -2.02
N LEU A 10 12.08 -2.08 -2.27
CA LEU A 10 11.63 -2.51 -3.59
C LEU A 10 10.23 -1.96 -3.84
N TYR A 11 10.01 -1.46 -5.05
CA TYR A 11 8.75 -0.90 -5.49
C TYR A 11 8.11 -1.80 -6.55
N VAL A 12 6.88 -2.25 -6.32
CA VAL A 12 6.12 -3.07 -7.28
C VAL A 12 4.95 -2.28 -7.84
N ASP A 13 4.82 -2.24 -9.16
CA ASP A 13 3.64 -1.67 -9.83
C ASP A 13 2.39 -2.53 -9.57
N ILE A 14 1.39 -1.92 -8.93
CA ILE A 14 0.11 -2.56 -8.62
C ILE A 14 -1.06 -1.90 -9.36
N SER A 15 -0.79 -1.05 -10.35
CA SER A 15 -1.81 -0.23 -11.02
C SER A 15 -2.95 -1.06 -11.61
N THR A 16 -2.65 -2.26 -12.14
CA THR A 16 -3.65 -3.17 -12.73
C THR A 16 -4.35 -4.07 -11.71
N LYS A 17 -3.73 -4.32 -10.55
CA LYS A 17 -4.23 -5.25 -9.51
C LYS A 17 -4.85 -4.55 -8.31
N PHE A 18 -4.85 -3.22 -8.29
CA PHE A 18 -5.36 -2.44 -7.17
C PHE A 18 -6.83 -2.76 -6.86
N THR A 19 -7.66 -2.96 -7.88
CA THR A 19 -9.07 -3.33 -7.72
C THR A 19 -9.25 -4.67 -7.00
N THR A 20 -8.40 -5.67 -7.29
CA THR A 20 -8.38 -6.96 -6.58
C THR A 20 -8.01 -6.79 -5.11
N LYS A 21 -7.06 -5.89 -4.81
CA LYS A 21 -6.71 -5.54 -3.42
C LYS A 21 -7.90 -4.93 -2.67
N LEU A 22 -8.66 -4.03 -3.30
CA LEU A 22 -9.86 -3.46 -2.68
C LEU A 22 -10.96 -4.51 -2.45
N LYS A 23 -11.12 -5.46 -3.38
CA LYS A 23 -12.06 -6.58 -3.21
C LYS A 23 -11.65 -7.48 -2.03
N ALA A 24 -10.36 -7.79 -1.91
CA ALA A 24 -9.82 -8.55 -0.77
C ALA A 24 -9.96 -7.80 0.56
N LEU A 25 -9.83 -6.47 0.58
CA LEU A 25 -10.06 -5.70 1.81
C LEU A 25 -11.53 -5.73 2.25
N LYS A 26 -12.47 -5.83 1.31
CA LYS A 26 -13.91 -5.93 1.61
C LYS A 26 -14.31 -7.28 2.21
N THR A 27 -13.51 -8.34 2.09
CA THR A 27 -13.85 -9.65 2.69
C THR A 27 -13.64 -9.70 4.20
N PHE A 28 -12.90 -8.75 4.78
CA PHE A 28 -12.70 -8.65 6.24
C PHE A 28 -13.91 -8.00 6.92
N HIS A 29 -14.99 -8.78 7.07
CA HIS A 29 -16.28 -8.28 7.57
C HIS A 29 -16.21 -7.71 9.00
N SER A 30 -15.39 -8.30 9.87
CA SER A 30 -15.18 -7.87 11.26
C SER A 30 -14.43 -6.55 11.40
N GLN A 31 -13.76 -6.08 10.34
CA GLN A 31 -12.89 -4.91 10.38
C GLN A 31 -13.50 -3.69 9.67
N LYS A 32 -14.73 -3.79 9.14
CA LYS A 32 -15.39 -2.75 8.32
C LYS A 32 -15.27 -1.31 8.86
N ILE A 33 -15.53 -1.09 10.15
CA ILE A 33 -15.51 0.24 10.77
C ILE A 33 -14.07 0.76 10.93
N HIS A 34 -13.14 -0.14 11.30
CA HIS A 34 -11.72 0.17 11.43
C HIS A 34 -10.98 0.22 10.09
N VAL A 35 -11.58 -0.23 8.99
CA VAL A 35 -10.97 -0.30 7.64
C VAL A 35 -11.20 0.98 6.83
N ALA A 36 -12.27 1.73 7.09
CA ALA A 36 -12.56 2.97 6.35
C ALA A 36 -11.45 4.04 6.51
N TYR A 37 -10.93 4.20 7.72
CA TYR A 37 -9.84 5.14 8.02
C TYR A 37 -8.49 4.74 7.39
N PRO A 38 -8.01 3.49 7.53
CA PRO A 38 -6.78 3.06 6.87
C PRO A 38 -6.94 2.90 5.36
N PHE A 39 -8.15 2.79 4.80
CA PHE A 39 -8.34 2.70 3.35
C PHE A 39 -7.86 3.95 2.60
N LEU A 40 -8.27 5.14 3.05
CA LEU A 40 -7.81 6.42 2.49
C LEU A 40 -6.29 6.55 2.60
N LEU A 41 -5.72 6.17 3.76
CA LEU A 41 -4.29 6.16 3.98
C LEU A 41 -3.56 5.17 3.06
N LEU A 42 -4.16 4.00 2.80
CA LEU A 42 -3.61 2.96 1.92
C LEU A 42 -3.56 3.42 0.46
N VAL A 43 -4.65 4.05 -0.01
CA VAL A 43 -4.74 4.61 -1.36
C VAL A 43 -3.73 5.75 -1.52
N TYR A 44 -3.70 6.68 -0.57
CA TYR A 44 -2.77 7.82 -0.58
C TYR A 44 -1.32 7.35 -0.61
N ARG A 45 -0.97 6.37 0.23
CA ARG A 45 0.37 5.79 0.26
C ARG A 45 0.70 5.09 -1.06
N ALA A 46 -0.19 4.24 -1.57
CA ALA A 46 0.05 3.54 -2.83
C ALA A 46 0.25 4.51 -4.01
N PHE A 47 -0.45 5.65 -4.00
CA PHE A 47 -0.28 6.71 -4.99
C PHE A 47 1.09 7.40 -4.88
N ILE A 48 1.51 7.79 -3.66
CA ILE A 48 2.83 8.41 -3.43
C ILE A 48 3.97 7.48 -3.84
N GLU A 49 3.90 6.20 -3.46
CA GLU A 49 4.93 5.23 -3.86
C GLU A 49 4.88 4.96 -5.37
N GLY A 50 3.69 5.06 -5.99
CA GLY A 50 3.51 5.03 -7.45
C GLY A 50 4.26 6.15 -8.17
N LEU A 51 4.16 7.38 -7.64
CA LEU A 51 4.87 8.53 -8.19
C LEU A 51 6.40 8.33 -8.19
N HIS A 52 6.95 7.64 -7.18
CA HIS A 52 8.40 7.34 -7.13
C HIS A 52 8.87 6.47 -8.30
N ILE A 53 8.01 5.60 -8.83
CA ILE A 53 8.31 4.74 -9.98
C ILE A 53 7.62 5.18 -11.28
N ARG A 54 7.05 6.40 -11.32
CA ARG A 54 6.27 6.94 -12.46
C ARG A 54 5.09 6.03 -12.87
N LYS A 55 4.44 5.38 -11.89
CA LYS A 55 3.24 4.55 -12.06
C LYS A 55 2.06 5.12 -11.27
N ARG A 56 0.84 4.65 -11.56
CA ARG A 56 -0.37 5.14 -10.88
C ARG A 56 -0.45 4.66 -9.43
N PHE A 57 -0.03 3.41 -9.18
CA PHE A 57 0.03 2.83 -7.84
C PHE A 57 1.23 1.92 -7.70
N ALA A 58 1.92 2.00 -6.56
CA ALA A 58 2.97 1.06 -6.20
C ALA A 58 2.87 0.60 -4.75
N GLU A 59 3.43 -0.57 -4.47
CA GLU A 59 3.67 -1.07 -3.13
C GLU A 59 5.17 -1.09 -2.83
N LYS A 60 5.53 -0.64 -1.63
CA LYS A 60 6.89 -0.60 -1.13
C LYS A 60 7.14 -1.78 -0.19
N PHE A 61 8.13 -2.60 -0.52
CA PHE A 61 8.59 -3.73 0.28
C PHE A 61 9.99 -3.45 0.81
N PHE A 62 10.27 -3.83 2.06
CA PHE A 62 11.60 -3.75 2.63
C PHE A 62 12.18 -5.15 2.73
N ARG A 63 13.42 -5.34 2.28
CA ARG A 63 14.15 -6.59 2.50
C ARG A 63 14.84 -6.53 3.86
N ILE A 64 14.27 -7.22 4.84
CA ILE A 64 14.89 -7.47 6.14
C ILE A 64 15.74 -8.74 5.96
N ARG A 65 17.00 -8.71 6.42
CA ARG A 65 17.95 -9.82 6.30
C ARG A 65 17.83 -10.74 7.50
#